data_AF-A0A1L9WHP4-F1
#
_entry.id   AF-A0A1L9WHP4-F1
#
_cell.length_a   1.000
_cell.length_b   1.000
_cell.length_c   1.000
_cell.angle_alpha   90.00
_cell.angle_beta   90.00
_cell.angle_gamma   90.00
#
_symmetry.space_group_name_H-M   'P 1'
#
loop_
_entity.id
_entity.type
_entity.pdbx_description
1 polymer ?
#
loop_
_entity_poly.entity_id
_entity_poly.type
_entity_poly.pdbx_seq_one_letter_code
_entity_poly.pdbx_strand_id
1 'polypeptide(L)'
;SPPKASVHILGTHMTNDQSKAIDFDLWIDCTKVVGIRAGQLVTTNAKGCRAWERSTDQDGCTFEEILSPILNTNPKLSFRWTLHKSAFLPDDQFAAFKSHIEHLAHSTAYGGSVEVEFHSPSAEPDTLPEQHDVQIRAEWSFECPFSPTDQVWNQLAMNAMVARKKGRVSPSQDPRPAHGMSSFRRAIRQGGMSRIVLQQQDAEGVKHSVRQYSQWGCD
;
A
#
# COMPACT_ATOMS: atom_id res chain seq x y z
N SER A 1 3.62 -10.41 -17.19
CA SER A 1 3.17 -10.37 -15.79
C SER A 1 3.61 -9.06 -15.14
N PRO A 2 2.73 -8.44 -14.33
CA PRO A 2 3.02 -7.20 -13.61
C PRO A 2 4.10 -7.37 -12.54
N PRO A 3 4.78 -6.29 -12.14
CA PRO A 3 5.67 -6.32 -10.98
C PRO A 3 4.89 -6.57 -9.68
N LYS A 4 5.54 -7.15 -8.68
CA LYS A 4 4.96 -7.33 -7.35
C LYS A 4 5.00 -6.00 -6.60
N ALA A 5 3.90 -5.28 -6.55
CA ALA A 5 3.78 -4.05 -5.78
C ALA A 5 3.14 -4.31 -4.42
N SER A 6 3.58 -3.58 -3.40
CA SER A 6 3.01 -3.62 -2.05
C SER A 6 3.07 -2.26 -1.39
N VAL A 7 2.05 -1.95 -0.60
CA VAL A 7 2.08 -0.82 0.31
C VAL A 7 2.55 -1.29 1.68
N HIS A 8 3.43 -0.52 2.30
CA HIS A 8 3.84 -0.66 3.69
C HIS A 8 3.18 0.43 4.53
N ILE A 9 2.63 0.05 5.69
CA ILE A 9 2.06 0.96 6.68
C ILE A 9 2.73 0.65 8.02
N LEU A 10 3.46 1.62 8.55
CA LEU A 10 4.20 1.50 9.80
C LEU A 10 3.63 2.48 10.84
N GLY A 11 3.20 1.95 11.98
CA GLY A 11 2.79 2.74 13.14
C GLY A 11 3.88 2.72 14.19
N THR A 12 4.33 3.90 14.62
CA THR A 12 5.32 4.03 15.69
C THR A 12 5.00 5.13 16.69
N HIS A 13 5.44 4.97 17.93
CA HIS A 13 5.46 6.04 18.92
C HIS A 13 6.86 6.25 19.48
N MET A 14 7.08 7.45 20.02
CA MET A 14 8.27 7.75 20.83
C MET A 14 8.00 7.28 22.25
N THR A 15 8.94 6.56 22.83
CA THR A 15 8.92 6.19 24.25
C THR A 15 9.61 7.25 25.10
N ASN A 16 9.41 7.20 26.43
CA ASN A 16 10.08 8.07 27.40
C ASN A 16 11.61 8.17 27.27
N ASP A 17 12.27 7.13 26.76
CA ASP A 17 13.73 7.11 26.50
C ASP A 17 14.11 7.65 25.11
N GLN A 18 13.17 8.29 24.42
CA GLN A 18 13.30 8.82 23.06
C GLN A 18 13.62 7.76 21.99
N SER A 19 13.31 6.49 22.25
CA SER A 19 13.40 5.44 21.23
C SER A 19 12.09 5.31 20.43
N LYS A 20 12.20 4.87 19.16
CA LYS A 20 11.04 4.66 18.27
C LYS A 20 10.54 3.23 18.46
N ALA A 21 9.38 3.07 19.09
CA ALA A 21 8.74 1.77 19.26
C ALA A 21 7.77 1.47 18.11
N ILE A 22 7.81 0.24 17.59
CA ILE A 22 6.92 -0.21 16.51
C ILE A 22 5.65 -0.82 17.09
N ASP A 23 4.52 -0.16 16.85
CA ASP A 23 3.19 -0.59 17.28
C ASP A 23 2.55 -1.58 16.30
N PHE A 24 2.67 -1.32 15.00
CA PHE A 24 2.20 -2.19 13.93
C PHE A 24 3.02 -1.99 12.66
N ASP A 25 3.12 -3.05 11.86
CA ASP A 25 3.92 -3.10 10.63
C ASP A 25 3.14 -3.92 9.60
N LEU A 26 2.40 -3.24 8.73
CA LEU A 26 1.42 -3.87 7.85
C LEU A 26 1.88 -3.82 6.40
N TRP A 27 1.79 -4.96 5.73
CA TRP A 27 2.09 -5.07 4.29
C TRP A 27 0.81 -5.40 3.52
N ILE A 28 0.42 -4.52 2.60
CA ILE A 28 -0.77 -4.68 1.76
C ILE A 28 -0.32 -5.05 0.35
N ASP A 29 -0.83 -6.17 -0.14
CA ASP A 29 -0.54 -6.63 -1.49
C ASP A 29 -1.31 -5.80 -2.53
N CYS A 30 -0.59 -5.18 -3.46
CA CYS A 30 -1.15 -4.36 -4.54
C CYS A 30 -1.17 -5.10 -5.87
N THR A 31 -1.06 -6.43 -5.91
CA THR A 31 -0.96 -7.20 -7.16
C THR A 31 -2.23 -7.22 -8.02
N LYS A 32 -3.34 -6.60 -7.59
CA LYS A 32 -4.49 -6.34 -8.48
C LYS A 32 -4.12 -5.22 -9.46
N VAL A 33 -4.01 -5.57 -10.73
CA VAL A 33 -3.39 -4.74 -11.76
C VAL A 33 -4.41 -4.32 -12.81
N VAL A 34 -4.37 -3.04 -13.19
CA VAL A 34 -5.24 -2.43 -14.23
C VAL A 34 -4.65 -2.62 -15.63
N GLY A 35 -3.32 -2.72 -15.72
CA GLY A 35 -2.59 -3.07 -16.94
C GLY A 35 -1.37 -2.19 -17.17
N ILE A 36 -0.75 -2.32 -18.35
CA ILE A 36 0.37 -1.47 -18.75
C ILE A 36 -0.18 -0.10 -19.11
N ARG A 37 0.25 0.94 -18.39
CA ARG A 37 -0.11 2.34 -18.69
C ARG A 37 0.83 2.92 -19.73
N ALA A 38 2.12 2.66 -19.63
CA ALA A 38 3.10 3.20 -20.56
C ALA A 38 4.14 2.15 -20.93
N GLY A 39 4.69 2.32 -22.12
CA GLY A 39 5.61 1.39 -22.73
C GLY A 39 6.67 2.15 -23.50
N GLN A 40 7.91 1.77 -23.32
CA GLN A 40 9.02 2.32 -24.08
C GLN A 40 9.85 1.21 -24.67
N LEU A 41 10.16 1.34 -25.94
CA LEU A 41 11.14 0.56 -26.64
C LEU A 41 12.35 1.46 -26.89
N VAL A 42 13.49 1.10 -26.34
CA VAL A 42 14.76 1.82 -26.47
C VAL A 42 15.72 0.92 -27.24
N THR A 43 16.32 1.45 -28.30
CA THR A 43 17.33 0.73 -29.09
C THR A 43 18.61 1.54 -29.16
N THR A 44 19.73 0.91 -29.47
CA THR A 44 21.03 1.60 -29.65
C THR A 44 20.99 2.69 -30.72
N ASN A 45 20.11 2.55 -31.72
CA ASN A 45 19.81 3.60 -32.69
C ASN A 45 18.62 4.45 -32.23
N ALA A 46 18.80 5.77 -32.07
CA ALA A 46 17.72 6.69 -31.69
C ALA A 46 16.50 6.64 -32.63
N LYS A 47 16.68 6.27 -33.91
CA LYS A 47 15.58 6.10 -34.88
C LYS A 47 14.68 4.88 -34.62
N GLY A 48 15.13 3.94 -33.79
CA GLY A 48 14.37 2.75 -33.42
C GLY A 48 13.59 2.89 -32.11
N CYS A 49 13.78 3.98 -31.38
CA CYS A 49 13.07 4.24 -30.13
C CYS A 49 11.59 4.53 -30.38
N ARG A 50 10.70 3.90 -29.59
CA ARG A 50 9.25 4.10 -29.65
C ARG A 50 8.71 4.22 -28.24
N ALA A 51 7.69 5.05 -28.07
CA ALA A 51 6.98 5.18 -26.81
C ALA A 51 5.48 5.02 -27.06
N TRP A 52 4.80 4.49 -26.06
CA TRP A 52 3.37 4.30 -26.02
C TRP A 52 2.88 4.70 -24.64
N GLU A 53 1.77 5.41 -24.58
CA GLU A 53 1.05 5.68 -23.34
C GLU A 53 -0.43 5.42 -23.58
N ARG A 54 -1.07 4.80 -22.61
CA ARG A 54 -2.49 4.46 -22.63
C ARG A 54 -3.30 5.76 -22.59
N SER A 55 -3.86 6.11 -23.73
CA SER A 55 -4.84 7.18 -23.91
C SER A 55 -6.25 6.70 -23.51
N THR A 56 -7.09 7.59 -22.99
CA THR A 56 -8.52 7.35 -22.73
C THR A 56 -9.34 7.23 -24.00
N ASP A 57 -8.84 7.78 -25.11
CA ASP A 57 -9.43 7.66 -26.44
C ASP A 57 -8.88 6.40 -27.11
N GLN A 58 -9.77 5.44 -27.38
CA GLN A 58 -9.46 4.08 -27.80
C GLN A 58 -8.91 3.95 -29.24
N ASP A 59 -8.60 5.05 -29.92
CA ASP A 59 -8.14 5.07 -31.33
C ASP A 59 -6.61 5.05 -31.50
N GLY A 60 -5.86 4.77 -30.43
CA GLY A 60 -4.39 4.76 -30.44
C GLY A 60 -3.75 3.39 -30.59
N CYS A 61 -2.53 3.36 -31.12
CA CYS A 61 -1.70 2.15 -31.23
C CYS A 61 -1.60 1.41 -29.89
N THR A 62 -1.46 0.09 -29.90
CA THR A 62 -1.31 -0.75 -28.68
C THR A 62 0.15 -0.88 -28.24
N PHE A 63 0.38 -1.32 -26.99
CA PHE A 63 1.72 -1.64 -26.51
C PHE A 63 2.38 -2.75 -27.36
N GLU A 64 1.59 -3.72 -27.81
CA GLU A 64 2.05 -4.81 -28.66
C GLU A 64 2.50 -4.30 -30.04
N GLU A 65 1.86 -3.26 -30.57
CA GLU A 65 2.20 -2.67 -31.87
C GLU A 65 3.55 -1.95 -31.86
N ILE A 66 3.96 -1.34 -30.74
CA ILE A 66 5.31 -0.78 -30.62
C ILE A 66 6.39 -1.86 -30.54
N LEU A 67 6.05 -3.07 -30.06
CA LEU A 67 6.96 -4.21 -29.96
C LEU A 67 7.01 -5.06 -31.24
N SER A 68 5.93 -5.06 -32.02
CA SER A 68 5.74 -5.90 -33.20
C SER A 68 6.90 -5.85 -34.21
N PRO A 69 7.48 -4.69 -34.56
CA PRO A 69 8.61 -4.64 -35.49
C PRO A 69 9.82 -5.42 -35.01
N ILE A 70 10.06 -5.47 -33.69
CA ILE A 70 11.19 -6.16 -33.10
C ILE A 70 10.89 -7.64 -32.90
N LEU A 71 9.70 -7.97 -32.38
CA LEU A 71 9.26 -9.35 -32.21
C LEU A 71 9.20 -10.13 -33.53
N ASN A 72 8.91 -9.43 -34.63
CA ASN A 72 8.86 -10.01 -35.98
C ASN A 72 10.19 -9.94 -36.74
N THR A 73 11.28 -9.48 -36.11
CA THR A 73 12.59 -9.42 -36.78
C THR A 73 13.15 -10.83 -36.94
N ASN A 74 13.80 -11.05 -38.08
CA ASN A 74 14.31 -12.36 -38.53
C ASN A 74 15.13 -13.06 -37.41
N PRO A 75 14.81 -14.32 -37.03
CA PRO A 75 15.47 -15.05 -35.93
C PRO A 75 16.98 -15.30 -36.14
N LYS A 76 17.52 -14.94 -37.31
CA LYS A 76 18.96 -14.97 -37.62
C LYS A 76 19.74 -13.80 -36.99
N LEU A 77 19.06 -12.74 -36.54
CA LEU A 77 19.67 -11.65 -35.80
C LEU A 77 19.52 -11.94 -34.30
N SER A 78 20.62 -12.34 -33.66
CA SER A 78 20.65 -12.60 -32.22
C SER A 78 20.61 -11.28 -31.44
N PHE A 79 19.44 -10.67 -31.33
CA PHE A 79 19.25 -9.50 -30.47
C PHE A 79 19.17 -9.93 -29.00
N ARG A 80 20.00 -9.31 -28.15
CA ARG A 80 19.82 -9.36 -26.70
C ARG A 80 18.84 -8.27 -26.28
N TRP A 81 17.78 -8.66 -25.57
CA TRP A 81 16.78 -7.74 -25.06
C TRP A 81 16.69 -7.79 -23.53
N THR A 82 16.40 -6.63 -22.93
CA THR A 82 16.12 -6.52 -21.48
C THR A 82 14.72 -5.98 -21.26
N LEU A 83 13.95 -6.59 -20.36
CA LEU A 83 12.63 -6.11 -19.96
C LEU A 83 12.69 -5.48 -18.57
N HIS A 84 12.46 -4.17 -18.49
CA HIS A 84 12.28 -3.42 -17.26
C HIS A 84 10.78 -3.29 -16.96
N LYS A 85 10.41 -3.61 -15.73
CA LYS A 85 9.03 -3.51 -15.26
C LYS A 85 9.01 -2.54 -14.09
N SER A 86 8.22 -1.49 -14.21
CA SER A 86 7.99 -0.53 -13.13
C SER A 86 6.51 -0.49 -12.76
N ALA A 87 6.25 -0.05 -11.53
CA ALA A 87 4.92 0.27 -11.06
C ALA A 87 4.78 1.77 -10.88
N PHE A 88 3.65 2.31 -11.31
CA PHE A 88 3.33 3.71 -11.13
C PHE A 88 2.07 3.85 -10.28
N LEU A 89 2.18 4.67 -9.24
CA LEU A 89 1.05 5.18 -8.47
C LEU A 89 1.15 6.72 -8.52
N PRO A 90 0.13 7.42 -9.04
CA PRO A 90 0.14 8.88 -9.09
C PRO A 90 0.32 9.50 -7.69
N ASP A 91 1.11 10.58 -7.58
CA ASP A 91 1.42 11.22 -6.30
C ASP A 91 0.17 11.74 -5.58
N ASP A 92 -0.81 12.25 -6.32
CA ASP A 92 -2.11 12.70 -5.79
C ASP A 92 -2.92 11.54 -5.20
N GLN A 93 -2.95 10.40 -5.90
CA GLN A 93 -3.60 9.18 -5.42
C GLN A 93 -2.87 8.63 -4.19
N PHE A 94 -1.53 8.65 -4.18
CA PHE A 94 -0.74 8.19 -3.05
C PHE A 94 -0.89 9.11 -1.82
N ALA A 95 -0.96 10.43 -2.02
CA ALA A 95 -1.22 11.38 -0.94
C ALA A 95 -2.63 11.19 -0.34
N ALA A 96 -3.66 11.03 -1.19
CA ALA A 96 -5.03 10.76 -0.74
C ALA A 96 -5.11 9.44 0.06
N PHE A 97 -4.41 8.42 -0.43
CA PHE A 97 -4.28 7.12 0.23
C PHE A 97 -3.62 7.21 1.61
N LYS A 98 -2.50 7.93 1.70
CA LYS A 98 -1.80 8.18 2.96
C LYS A 98 -2.71 8.88 3.97
N SER A 99 -3.38 9.95 3.54
CA SER A 99 -4.33 10.69 4.37
C SER A 99 -5.48 9.81 4.87
N HIS A 100 -5.97 8.90 4.03
CA HIS A 100 -7.00 7.93 4.43
C HIS A 100 -6.50 6.95 5.49
N ILE A 101 -5.27 6.45 5.38
CA ILE A 101 -4.68 5.56 6.39
C ILE A 101 -4.46 6.26 7.73
N GLU A 102 -3.99 7.50 7.71
CA GLU A 102 -3.87 8.33 8.90
C GLU A 102 -5.23 8.52 9.58
N HIS A 103 -6.28 8.79 8.79
CA HIS A 103 -7.65 8.88 9.30
C HIS A 103 -8.13 7.57 9.93
N LEU A 104 -7.87 6.41 9.29
CA LEU A 104 -8.19 5.11 9.87
C LEU A 104 -7.45 4.88 11.19
N ALA A 105 -6.16 5.19 11.27
CA ALA A 105 -5.38 5.05 12.50
C ALA A 105 -5.99 5.90 13.63
N HIS A 106 -6.29 7.17 13.38
CA HIS A 106 -6.94 8.05 14.36
C HIS A 106 -8.32 7.54 14.79
N SER A 107 -9.10 6.98 13.87
CA SER A 107 -10.40 6.37 14.20
C SER A 107 -10.29 5.16 15.14
N THR A 108 -9.11 4.53 15.22
CA THR A 108 -8.80 3.48 16.19
C THR A 108 -8.20 4.00 17.50
N ALA A 109 -8.26 5.31 17.75
CA ALA A 109 -7.63 6.00 18.88
C ALA A 109 -6.10 5.87 18.91
N TYR A 110 -5.47 5.63 17.76
CA TYR A 110 -4.02 5.66 17.65
C TYR A 110 -3.52 7.11 17.71
N GLY A 111 -2.56 7.36 18.60
CA GLY A 111 -1.94 8.67 18.83
C GLY A 111 -0.45 8.72 18.49
N GLY A 112 0.12 7.64 17.95
CA GLY A 112 1.48 7.64 17.41
C GLY A 112 1.56 8.18 15.98
N SER A 113 2.76 8.13 15.41
CA SER A 113 3.06 8.50 14.02
C SER A 113 2.77 7.34 13.07
N VAL A 114 2.26 7.66 11.88
CA VAL A 114 2.00 6.69 10.81
C VAL A 114 2.82 7.04 9.57
N GLU A 115 3.59 6.07 9.10
CA GLU A 115 4.36 6.13 7.86
C GLU A 115 3.73 5.20 6.83
N VAL A 116 3.61 5.67 5.59
CA VAL A 116 3.02 4.92 4.48
C VAL A 116 3.96 5.00 3.30
N GLU A 117 4.36 3.85 2.76
CA GLU A 117 5.31 3.75 1.66
C GLU A 117 4.77 2.82 0.57
N PHE A 118 5.01 3.17 -0.70
CA PHE A 118 4.72 2.30 -1.83
C PHE A 118 5.99 1.61 -2.30
N HIS A 119 6.06 0.29 -2.11
CA HIS A 119 7.15 -0.53 -2.61
C HIS A 119 6.77 -1.14 -3.94
N SER A 120 7.57 -0.84 -4.95
CA SER A 120 7.65 -1.63 -6.16
C SER A 120 9.09 -2.10 -6.33
N PRO A 121 9.33 -3.27 -6.96
CA PRO A 121 10.67 -3.65 -7.35
C PRO A 121 11.17 -2.57 -8.32
N SER A 122 12.00 -1.67 -7.79
CA SER A 122 12.78 -0.74 -8.58
C SER A 122 13.74 -1.60 -9.39
N ALA A 123 13.46 -1.74 -10.68
CA ALA A 123 14.53 -1.99 -11.62
C ALA A 123 15.19 -0.62 -11.83
N GLU A 124 16.05 -0.20 -10.90
CA GLU A 124 16.98 0.87 -11.22
C GLU A 124 17.62 0.49 -12.56
N PRO A 125 17.72 1.44 -13.50
CA PRO A 125 18.53 1.20 -14.68
C PRO A 125 19.97 1.19 -14.19
N ASP A 126 20.41 0.05 -13.65
CA ASP A 126 21.82 -0.29 -13.65
C ASP A 126 22.28 0.00 -15.07
N THR A 127 23.15 1.01 -15.14
CA THR A 127 23.95 1.44 -16.29
C THR A 127 23.62 0.66 -17.55
N LEU A 128 23.04 1.34 -18.56
CA LEU A 128 22.86 0.83 -19.93
C LEU A 128 23.90 -0.25 -20.18
N PRO A 129 23.55 -1.55 -20.10
CA PRO A 129 24.57 -2.57 -20.21
C PRO A 129 25.14 -2.37 -21.60
N GLU A 130 26.45 -2.14 -21.71
CA GLU A 130 27.18 -1.77 -22.94
C GLU A 130 26.99 -2.77 -24.11
N GLN A 131 26.13 -3.78 -23.92
CA GLN A 131 26.00 -5.00 -24.69
C GLN A 131 24.55 -5.40 -25.06
N HIS A 132 23.51 -4.58 -24.79
CA HIS A 132 22.13 -4.91 -25.17
C HIS A 132 21.62 -4.00 -26.30
N ASP A 133 21.16 -4.62 -27.39
CA ASP A 133 20.72 -3.91 -28.60
C ASP A 133 19.34 -3.24 -28.41
N VAL A 134 18.53 -3.78 -27.47
CA VAL A 134 17.14 -3.40 -27.26
C VAL A 134 16.75 -3.48 -25.77
N GLN A 135 16.09 -2.45 -25.25
CA GLN A 135 15.51 -2.39 -23.91
C GLN A 135 14.00 -2.10 -24.02
N ILE A 136 13.18 -2.94 -23.40
CA ILE A 136 11.74 -2.76 -23.29
C ILE A 136 11.45 -2.30 -21.86
N ARG A 137 10.76 -1.18 -21.69
CA ARG A 137 10.29 -0.67 -20.40
C ARG A 137 8.77 -0.70 -20.41
N ALA A 138 8.19 -1.38 -19.43
CA ALA A 138 6.75 -1.47 -19.26
C ALA A 138 6.39 -0.92 -17.88
N GLU A 139 5.65 0.19 -17.88
CA GLU A 139 5.12 0.82 -16.68
C GLU A 139 3.68 0.37 -16.48
N TRP A 140 3.43 -0.24 -15.33
CA TRP A 140 2.11 -0.75 -14.95
C TRP A 140 1.39 0.25 -14.08
N SER A 141 0.12 0.54 -14.41
CA SER A 141 -0.78 1.19 -13.47
C SER A 141 -1.40 0.15 -12.54
N PHE A 142 -1.40 0.51 -11.27
CA PHE A 142 -2.03 -0.28 -10.22
C PHE A 142 -3.30 0.41 -9.78
N GLU A 143 -4.34 -0.38 -9.57
CA GLU A 143 -5.50 0.09 -8.83
C GLU A 143 -5.04 0.18 -7.38
N CYS A 144 -5.29 1.34 -6.77
CA CYS A 144 -5.03 1.52 -5.35
C CYS A 144 -5.67 0.33 -4.58
N PRO A 145 -4.92 -0.41 -3.74
CA PRO A 145 -5.41 -1.67 -3.17
C PRO A 145 -6.63 -1.48 -2.25
N PHE A 146 -6.85 -0.26 -1.75
CA PHE A 146 -8.06 0.13 -1.05
C PHE A 146 -8.49 1.54 -1.47
N SER A 147 -9.79 1.71 -1.70
CA SER A 147 -10.43 3.01 -1.82
C SER A 147 -10.91 3.46 -0.43
N PRO A 148 -11.03 4.76 -0.15
CA PRO A 148 -11.75 5.24 1.04
C PRO A 148 -13.15 4.66 1.20
N THR A 149 -13.81 4.31 0.09
CA THR A 149 -15.13 3.69 0.05
C THR A 149 -15.13 2.18 0.34
N ASP A 150 -13.97 1.53 0.37
CA ASP A 150 -13.86 0.09 0.60
C ASP A 150 -13.94 -0.24 2.10
N GLN A 151 -15.16 -0.46 2.57
CA GLN A 151 -15.42 -0.77 3.97
C GLN A 151 -14.72 -2.06 4.44
N VAL A 152 -14.53 -3.04 3.55
CA VAL A 152 -13.90 -4.31 3.91
C VAL A 152 -12.43 -4.09 4.21
N TRP A 153 -11.72 -3.39 3.32
CA TRP A 153 -10.31 -3.04 3.55
C TRP A 153 -10.12 -2.09 4.73
N ASN A 154 -10.99 -1.08 4.88
CA ASN A 154 -10.95 -0.17 6.02
C ASN A 154 -11.05 -0.95 7.34
N GLN A 155 -12.00 -1.89 7.42
CA GLN A 155 -12.17 -2.70 8.61
C GLN A 155 -10.99 -3.65 8.84
N LEU A 156 -10.44 -4.27 7.79
CA LEU A 156 -9.25 -5.12 7.88
C LEU A 156 -8.02 -4.35 8.37
N ALA A 157 -7.76 -3.17 7.81
CA ALA A 157 -6.65 -2.31 8.21
C ALA A 157 -6.79 -1.88 9.68
N MET A 158 -7.95 -1.34 10.07
CA MET A 158 -8.22 -0.98 11.46
C MET A 158 -8.09 -2.17 12.42
N ASN A 159 -8.59 -3.35 12.03
CA ASN A 159 -8.45 -4.56 12.84
C ASN A 159 -6.97 -4.94 13.03
N ALA A 160 -6.17 -4.86 11.97
CA ALA A 160 -4.76 -5.20 11.99
C ALA A 160 -3.93 -4.21 12.82
N MET A 161 -4.21 -2.91 12.71
CA MET A 161 -3.62 -1.85 13.54
C MET A 161 -3.89 -2.12 15.02
N VAL A 162 -5.16 -2.34 15.39
CA VAL A 162 -5.56 -2.62 16.77
C VAL A 162 -4.97 -3.92 17.30
N ALA A 163 -4.80 -4.93 16.45
CA ALA A 163 -4.17 -6.18 16.81
C ALA A 163 -2.63 -6.08 16.88
N ARG A 164 -2.04 -4.90 16.64
CA ARG A 164 -0.59 -4.68 16.61
C ARG A 164 0.12 -5.66 15.67
N LYS A 165 -0.53 -5.96 14.55
CA LYS A 165 -0.08 -6.99 13.62
C LYS A 165 1.25 -6.56 12.97
N LYS A 166 2.11 -7.55 12.75
CA LYS A 166 3.32 -7.43 11.94
C LYS A 166 3.22 -8.39 10.76
N GLY A 167 3.37 -7.89 9.53
CA GLY A 167 3.35 -8.66 8.29
C GLY A 167 2.14 -8.42 7.39
N ARG A 168 1.88 -9.37 6.49
CA ARG A 168 0.91 -9.20 5.40
C ARG A 168 -0.55 -9.17 5.86
N VAL A 169 -1.31 -8.23 5.30
CA VAL A 169 -2.77 -8.13 5.41
C VAL A 169 -3.38 -8.66 4.11
N SER A 170 -4.33 -9.57 4.22
CA SER A 170 -4.99 -10.17 3.06
C SER A 170 -6.49 -10.27 3.30
N PRO A 171 -7.34 -10.01 2.28
CA PRO A 171 -8.79 -10.13 2.40
C PRO A 171 -9.27 -11.55 2.63
N SER A 172 -8.45 -12.55 2.27
CA SER A 172 -8.78 -13.97 2.28
C SER A 172 -8.64 -14.66 3.64
N GLN A 173 -8.14 -13.97 4.67
CA GLN A 173 -8.24 -14.49 6.02
C GLN A 173 -9.61 -14.09 6.57
N ASP A 174 -10.48 -15.08 6.79
CA ASP A 174 -11.75 -14.89 7.49
C ASP A 174 -11.51 -13.92 8.66
N PRO A 175 -12.26 -12.82 8.72
CA PRO A 175 -12.11 -11.89 9.83
C PRO A 175 -12.38 -12.69 11.09
N ARG A 176 -11.31 -13.01 11.86
CA ARG A 176 -11.47 -13.64 13.17
C ARG A 176 -12.57 -12.86 13.88
N PRO A 177 -13.60 -13.55 14.42
CA PRO A 177 -14.78 -12.89 14.91
C PRO A 177 -14.35 -11.72 15.80
N ALA A 178 -14.63 -10.50 15.35
CA ALA A 178 -14.54 -9.36 16.24
C ALA A 178 -15.47 -9.73 17.40
N HIS A 179 -14.95 -9.82 18.62
CA HIS A 179 -15.71 -10.21 19.82
C HIS A 179 -16.83 -9.20 20.14
N GLY A 180 -17.80 -9.00 19.25
CA GLY A 180 -18.88 -7.99 19.30
C GLY A 180 -18.43 -6.53 19.41
N MET A 181 -17.13 -6.25 19.50
CA MET A 181 -16.58 -4.93 19.83
C MET A 181 -15.97 -4.26 18.60
N SER A 182 -16.29 -2.98 18.41
CA SER A 182 -15.67 -2.14 17.39
C SER A 182 -14.16 -2.01 17.59
N SER A 183 -13.42 -1.72 16.51
CA SER A 183 -11.96 -1.52 16.55
C SER A 183 -11.54 -0.51 17.61
N PHE A 184 -12.24 0.62 17.68
CA PHE A 184 -12.05 1.64 18.72
C PHE A 184 -12.13 1.07 20.14
N ARG A 185 -13.17 0.29 20.46
CA ARG A 185 -13.32 -0.31 21.80
C ARG A 185 -12.24 -1.34 22.11
N ARG A 186 -11.75 -2.06 21.10
CA ARG A 186 -10.66 -3.03 21.27
C ARG A 186 -9.32 -2.35 21.52
N ALA A 187 -9.03 -1.26 20.81
CA ALA A 187 -7.81 -0.47 21.01
C ALA A 187 -7.68 -0.03 22.48
N ILE A 188 -8.77 0.52 23.01
CA ILE A 188 -8.90 0.94 24.40
C ILE A 188 -8.67 -0.21 25.39
N ARG A 189 -9.21 -1.41 25.10
CA ARG A 189 -9.10 -2.57 26.01
C ARG A 189 -7.68 -3.12 26.06
N GLN A 190 -6.96 -3.15 24.93
CA GLN A 190 -5.61 -3.73 24.89
C GLN A 190 -4.55 -2.83 25.55
N GLY A 191 -4.75 -1.50 25.56
CA GLY A 191 -3.77 -0.57 26.11
C GLY A 191 -3.84 -0.33 27.61
N GLY A 192 -4.87 -0.80 28.33
CA GLY A 192 -5.08 -0.42 29.74
C GLY A 192 -5.33 1.09 29.93
N MET A 193 -5.62 1.80 28.85
CA MET A 193 -5.66 3.26 28.73
C MET A 193 -7.00 3.86 29.16
N SER A 194 -7.64 3.26 30.15
CA SER A 194 -8.91 3.75 30.69
C SER A 194 -8.74 4.12 32.15
N ARG A 195 -9.05 5.36 32.50
CA ARG A 195 -9.18 5.82 33.88
C ARG A 195 -10.65 5.91 34.26
N ILE A 196 -11.02 5.41 35.42
CA ILE A 196 -12.35 5.68 35.99
C ILE A 196 -12.34 7.10 36.56
N VAL A 197 -13.22 7.97 36.06
CA VAL A 197 -13.31 9.39 36.46
C VAL A 197 -14.47 9.62 37.42
N LEU A 198 -15.52 8.82 37.30
CA LEU A 198 -16.65 8.84 38.23
C LEU A 198 -16.98 7.40 38.59
N GLN A 199 -17.23 7.14 39.87
CA GLN A 199 -17.81 5.89 40.34
C GLN A 199 -18.90 6.24 41.34
N GLN A 200 -20.14 5.93 40.99
CA GLN A 200 -21.31 6.08 41.86
C GLN A 200 -21.89 4.69 42.12
N GLN A 201 -22.34 4.46 43.34
CA GLN A 201 -23.10 3.28 43.70
C GLN A 201 -24.49 3.77 44.09
N ASP A 202 -25.53 3.25 43.44
CA ASP A 202 -26.90 3.60 43.79
C ASP A 202 -27.34 2.94 45.11
N ALA A 203 -28.53 3.30 45.59
CA ALA A 203 -29.07 2.78 46.85
C ALA A 203 -29.33 1.26 46.79
N GLU A 204 -29.47 0.72 45.58
CA GLU A 204 -29.66 -0.68 45.26
C GLU A 204 -28.33 -1.46 45.12
N GLY A 205 -27.19 -0.78 45.20
CA GLY A 205 -25.86 -1.37 45.19
C GLY A 205 -25.23 -1.52 43.79
N VAL A 206 -25.87 -1.06 42.72
CA VAL A 206 -25.35 -1.05 41.34
C VAL A 206 -24.26 0.02 41.21
N LYS A 207 -23.08 -0.40 40.75
CA LYS A 207 -21.94 0.49 40.51
C LYS A 207 -21.99 1.06 39.09
N HIS A 208 -22.31 2.34 38.97
CA HIS A 208 -22.10 3.13 37.77
C HIS A 208 -20.67 3.66 37.74
N SER A 209 -19.96 3.48 36.62
CA SER A 209 -18.64 4.09 36.44
C SER A 209 -18.53 4.78 35.09
N VAL A 210 -18.03 6.01 35.09
CA VAL A 210 -17.65 6.76 33.89
C VAL A 210 -16.16 6.55 33.68
N ARG A 211 -15.78 6.07 32.49
CA ARG A 211 -14.39 5.88 32.10
C ARG A 211 -13.99 6.93 31.09
N GLN A 212 -12.85 7.56 31.34
CA GLN A 212 -12.14 8.38 30.36
C GLN A 212 -11.06 7.52 29.72
N TYR A 213 -10.93 7.64 28.41
CA TYR A 213 -10.04 6.81 27.59
C TYR A 213 -8.94 7.69 27.00
N SER A 214 -7.67 7.29 27.15
CA SER A 214 -6.55 7.89 26.44
C SER A 214 -6.28 7.20 25.09
N GLN A 215 -5.63 7.93 24.19
CA GLN A 215 -5.12 7.39 22.93
C GLN A 215 -4.00 6.39 23.19
N TRP A 216 -3.86 5.39 22.32
CA TRP A 216 -2.77 4.41 22.40
C TRP A 216 -1.65 4.71 21.42
N GLY A 217 -0.42 4.36 21.78
CA GLY A 217 0.77 4.91 21.13
C GLY A 217 1.12 6.33 21.63
N CYS A 218 0.57 6.73 22.79
CA CYS A 218 1.02 7.87 23.57
C CYS A 218 1.53 7.35 24.93
N ASP A 219 2.51 8.04 25.53
CA ASP A 219 3.07 7.73 26.86
C ASP A 219 2.00 7.64 27.96
#